data_AF-A0A5K0Z058-F1
#
_entry.id   AF-A0A5K0Z058-F1
#
_cell.length_a   1.000
_cell.length_b   1.000
_cell.length_c   1.000
_cell.angle_alpha   90.00
_cell.angle_beta   90.00
_cell.angle_gamma   90.00
#
_symmetry.space_group_name_H-M   'P 1'
#
loop_
_entity.id
_entity.type
_entity.pdbx_description
1 polymer ?
#
loop_
_entity_poly.entity_id
_entity_poly.type
_entity_poly.pdbx_seq_one_letter_code
_entity_poly.pdbx_strand_id
1 'polypeptide(L)' 'ETVAMPEELEVFASHASQTAAIDYIVSVESDVFVPSYSGNMARAVEGHRRFLGHRMTISPD' A
#
# COMPACT_ATOMS: atom_id res chain seq x y z
N GLU A 1 -11.42 -0.14 -12.82
CA GLU A 1 -10.41 0.89 -13.08
C GLU A 1 -9.16 0.53 -12.28
N THR A 2 -7.96 0.63 -12.85
CA THR A 2 -6.67 0.31 -12.19
C THR A 2 -5.83 1.57 -12.06
N VAL A 3 -5.01 1.67 -11.01
CA VAL A 3 -4.17 2.87 -10.75
C VAL A 3 -2.98 2.95 -11.73
N ALA A 4 -2.45 1.81 -12.17
CA ALA A 4 -1.34 1.72 -13.11
C ALA A 4 -1.73 0.91 -14.36
N MET A 5 -1.03 1.17 -15.45
CA MET A 5 -1.11 0.42 -16.71
C MET A 5 -0.19 -0.82 -16.67
N PRO A 6 -0.51 -1.90 -17.40
CA PRO A 6 0.33 -3.11 -17.42
C PRO A 6 1.79 -2.85 -17.82
N GLU A 7 2.01 -1.93 -18.77
CA GLU A 7 3.34 -1.57 -19.27
C GLU A 7 4.19 -0.88 -18.20
N GLU A 8 3.56 -0.12 -17.30
CA GLU A 8 4.25 0.54 -16.17
C GLU A 8 4.72 -0.49 -15.12
N LEU A 9 4.04 -1.63 -15.02
CA LEU A 9 4.34 -2.69 -14.06
C LEU A 9 5.30 -3.75 -14.59
N GLU A 10 5.49 -3.84 -15.91
CA GLU A 10 6.28 -4.88 -16.57
C GLU A 10 7.73 -4.93 -16.05
N VAL A 11 8.34 -3.77 -15.82
CA VAL A 11 9.71 -3.65 -15.32
C VAL A 11 9.89 -4.21 -13.89
N PHE A 12 8.80 -4.32 -13.13
CA PHE A 12 8.79 -4.83 -11.75
C PHE A 12 8.37 -6.29 -11.66
N ALA A 13 7.93 -6.93 -12.75
CA ALA A 13 7.32 -8.26 -12.74
C ALA A 13 8.21 -9.37 -12.16
N SER A 14 9.54 -9.26 -12.34
CA SER A 14 10.54 -10.20 -11.79
C SER A 14 11.11 -9.77 -10.44
N HIS A 15 10.64 -8.65 -9.88
CA HIS A 15 11.20 -8.00 -8.69
C HIS A 15 10.16 -7.89 -7.57
N ALA A 16 9.81 -9.02 -6.95
CA ALA A 16 8.73 -9.09 -5.95
C ALA A 16 8.83 -8.04 -4.83
N SER A 17 10.04 -7.76 -4.32
CA SER A 17 10.23 -6.71 -3.30
C SER A 17 9.94 -5.30 -3.81
N GLN A 18 10.22 -5.02 -5.10
CA GLN A 18 9.91 -3.74 -5.72
C GLN A 18 8.41 -3.62 -6.00
N THR A 19 7.77 -4.70 -6.46
CA THR A 19 6.30 -4.75 -6.60
C THR A 19 5.61 -4.47 -5.25
N ALA A 20 6.07 -5.10 -4.17
CA ALA A 20 5.54 -4.85 -2.82
C ALA A 20 5.79 -3.42 -2.33
N ALA A 21 6.90 -2.79 -2.75
CA ALA A 21 7.18 -1.39 -2.44
C ALA A 21 6.20 -0.44 -3.15
N ILE A 22 5.75 -0.78 -4.37
CA ILE A 22 4.71 -0.01 -5.07
C ILE A 22 3.40 -0.08 -4.29
N ASP A 23 2.96 -1.28 -3.90
CA ASP A 23 1.77 -1.46 -3.08
C ASP A 23 1.86 -0.66 -1.77
N TYR A 24 3.06 -0.61 -1.17
CA TYR A 24 3.31 0.16 0.05
C TYR A 24 3.13 1.65 -0.16
N ILE A 25 3.79 2.22 -1.17
CA ILE A 25 3.73 3.65 -1.46
C ILE A 25 2.30 4.07 -1.77
N VAL A 26 1.60 3.32 -2.63
CA VAL A 26 0.20 3.61 -2.98
C VAL A 26 -0.70 3.54 -1.74
N SER A 27 -0.50 2.55 -0.86
CA SER A 27 -1.27 2.40 0.38
C SER A 27 -0.98 3.50 1.42
N VAL A 28 0.25 4.00 1.48
CA VAL A 28 0.62 5.12 2.36
C VAL A 28 0.05 6.43 1.84
N GLU A 29 0.07 6.64 0.53
CA GLU A 29 -0.38 7.89 -0.07
C GLU A 29 -1.89 7.99 -0.30
N SER A 30 -2.63 6.88 -0.22
CA SER A 30 -4.09 6.90 -0.41
C SER A 30 -4.83 7.73 0.65
N ASP A 31 -6.01 8.25 0.30
CA ASP A 31 -6.87 8.96 1.25
C ASP A 31 -7.38 8.02 2.35
N VAL A 32 -7.79 6.81 1.96
CA VAL A 32 -8.29 5.76 2.84
C VAL A 32 -7.50 4.47 2.60
N PHE A 33 -7.10 3.82 3.69
CA PHE A 33 -6.47 2.50 3.65
C PHE A 33 -7.35 1.47 4.38
N VAL A 34 -7.60 0.34 3.73
CA VAL A 34 -8.38 -0.77 4.30
C VAL A 34 -7.56 -2.06 4.13
N PRO A 35 -6.86 -2.54 5.16
CA PRO A 35 -6.11 -3.78 5.06
C PRO A 35 -7.07 -4.99 5.04
N SER A 36 -6.74 -6.00 4.25
CA SER A 36 -7.45 -7.28 4.25
C SER A 36 -7.09 -8.17 5.44
N TYR A 37 -5.91 -7.98 6.02
CA TYR A 37 -5.43 -8.69 7.20
C TYR A 37 -4.37 -7.85 7.94
N SER A 38 -4.33 -7.93 9.27
CA SER A 38 -3.42 -7.17 10.15
C SER A 38 -1.98 -7.74 10.20
N GLY A 39 -1.45 -8.13 9.05
CA GLY A 39 -0.09 -8.64 8.88
C GLY A 39 0.99 -7.56 8.92
N ASN A 40 2.24 -7.95 8.63
CA ASN A 40 3.40 -7.04 8.68
C ASN A 40 3.26 -5.83 7.76
N MET A 41 2.74 -6.04 6.54
CA MET A 41 2.50 -4.96 5.58
C MET A 41 1.48 -3.95 6.11
N ALA A 42 0.34 -4.42 6.61
CA ALA A 42 -0.69 -3.55 7.17
C ALA A 42 -0.15 -2.72 8.34
N ARG A 43 0.58 -3.34 9.27
CA ARG A 43 1.21 -2.65 10.41
C ARG A 43 2.22 -1.60 9.97
N ALA A 44 3.01 -1.89 8.95
CA ALA A 44 3.99 -0.95 8.40
C ALA A 44 3.32 0.26 7.73
N VAL A 45 2.25 0.04 6.97
CA VAL A 45 1.47 1.11 6.33
C VAL A 45 0.75 1.95 7.39
N GLU A 46 0.06 1.32 8.34
CA GLU A 46 -0.64 2.00 9.43
C GLU A 46 0.29 2.88 10.26
N GLY A 47 1.45 2.35 10.66
CA GLY A 47 2.44 3.11 11.42
C GLY A 47 2.91 4.35 10.66
N HIS A 48 3.19 4.21 9.37
CA HIS A 48 3.65 5.31 8.53
C HIS A 48 2.55 6.37 8.32
N ARG A 49 1.31 5.95 8.04
CA ARG A 49 0.15 6.84 7.92
C ARG A 49 -0.15 7.61 9.20
N ARG A 50 0.03 6.99 10.37
CA ARG A 50 -0.09 7.66 11.69
C ARG A 50 1.02 8.70 11.88
N PHE A 51 2.26 8.36 11.52
CA PHE A 51 3.40 9.27 11.62
C PHE A 51 3.24 10.52 10.75
N LEU A 52 2.75 10.39 9.51
CA LEU A 52 2.59 11.49 8.55
C LEU A 52 1.33 12.36 8.75
N GLY A 53 0.83 12.46 9.99
CA GLY A 53 -0.33 13.31 10.30
C GLY A 53 -1.67 12.58 10.29
N HIS A 54 -1.67 11.30 10.64
CA HIS A 54 -2.88 10.48 10.84
C HIS A 54 -3.84 10.45 9.64
N ARG A 55 -3.41 9.81 8.54
CA ARG A 55 -4.32 9.50 7.42
C ARG A 55 -5.30 8.39 7.79
N MET A 56 -6.49 8.40 7.18
CA MET A 56 -7.59 7.50 7.55
C MET A 56 -7.24 6.03 7.26
N THR A 57 -7.39 5.17 8.26
CA THR A 57 -7.34 3.71 8.11
C THR A 57 -8.62 3.13 8.68
N ILE A 58 -9.28 2.25 7.93
CA ILE A 58 -10.47 1.52 8.37
C ILE A 58 -10.10 0.05 8.53
N SER A 59 -10.27 -0.49 9.73
CA SER A 59 -10.20 -1.92 9.98
C SER A 59 -11.63 -2.48 9.92
N PRO A 60 -11.94 -3.39 8.98
CA PRO A 60 -13.30 -3.89 8.78
C PRO A 60 -13.77 -4.93 9.82
N ASP A 61 -13.03 -5.07 10.92
CA ASP A 61 -13.32 -5.98 12.04
C ASP A 61 -14.44 -5.42 12.96
#